data_AF-A0A968QRS8-F1
#
_entry.id   AF-A0A968QRS8-F1
#
_cell.length_a   1.000
_cell.length_b   1.000
_cell.length_c   1.000
_cell.angle_alpha   90.00
_cell.angle_beta   90.00
_cell.angle_gamma   90.00
#
_symmetry.space_group_name_H-M   'P 1'
#
loop_
_entity.id
_entity.type
_entity.pdbx_description
1 polymer ?
#
loop_
_entity_poly.entity_id
_entity_poly.type
_entity_poly.pdbx_seq_one_letter_code
_entity_poly.pdbx_strand_id
1 'polypeptide(L)' 'MDRMKRDMDRLFGNMSGRGFQSLKAGVFPLLNLTEDKDKYYVRAELPGMKSEDLDIQITGKTLSISGERKIA' A
#
# COMPACT_ATOMS: atom_id res chain seq x y z
N MET A 1 9.94 34.51 7.69
CA MET A 1 10.30 33.16 7.20
C MET A 1 9.81 32.03 8.10
N ASP A 2 9.21 32.31 9.28
CA ASP A 2 8.83 31.25 10.23
C ASP A 2 7.45 30.61 9.98
N ARG A 3 6.61 31.19 9.12
CA ARG A 3 5.32 30.59 8.76
C ARG A 3 5.49 29.33 7.92
N MET A 4 6.33 29.37 6.89
CA MET A 4 6.62 28.20 6.04
C MET A 4 7.21 27.02 6.82
N LYS A 5 8.08 27.28 7.81
CA LYS A 5 8.64 26.22 8.66
C LYS A 5 7.55 25.54 9.50
N ARG A 6 6.66 26.32 10.11
CA ARG A 6 5.55 25.79 10.93
C ARG A 6 4.52 25.01 10.10
N ASP A 7 4.29 25.43 8.87
CA ASP A 7 3.39 24.71 7.96
C ASP A 7 4.03 23.39 7.49
N MET A 8 5.34 23.36 7.21
CA MET A 8 6.07 22.12 6.94
C MET A 8 6.12 21.19 8.16
N ASP A 9 6.36 21.70 9.37
CA ASP A 9 6.36 20.89 10.60
C ASP A 9 4.98 20.28 10.89
N ARG A 10 3.88 20.99 10.58
CA ARG A 10 2.52 20.45 10.71
C ARG A 10 2.22 19.36 9.66
N LEU A 11 2.69 19.55 8.43
CA LEU A 11 2.55 18.54 7.37
C LEU A 11 3.38 17.28 7.69
N PHE A 12 4.63 17.44 8.13
CA PHE A 12 5.50 16.33 8.55
C PHE A 12 5.00 15.65 9.84
N GLY A 13 4.48 16.42 10.81
CA GLY A 13 3.89 15.89 12.05
C GLY A 13 2.62 15.06 11.82
N ASN A 14 1.80 15.44 10.84
CA ASN A 14 0.64 14.63 10.44
C ASN A 14 1.04 13.37 9.66
N MET A 15 2.15 13.42 8.92
CA MET A 15 2.68 12.25 8.21
C MET A 15 3.34 11.25 9.16
N SER A 16 3.99 11.72 10.23
CA SER A 16 4.63 10.88 11.25
C SER A 16 3.68 10.37 12.34
N GLY A 17 2.58 11.08 12.62
CA GLY A 17 1.67 10.76 13.72
C GLY A 17 0.37 10.01 13.35
N ARG A 18 -0.09 10.07 12.08
CA ARG A 18 -1.37 9.46 11.67
C ARG A 18 -1.35 8.65 10.37
N GLY A 19 -0.27 8.67 9.61
CA GLY A 19 -0.15 7.87 8.37
C GLY A 19 0.41 6.46 8.57
N PHE A 20 1.24 6.26 9.61
CA PHE A 20 1.93 4.99 9.85
C PHE A 20 1.43 4.23 11.09
N GLN A 21 0.57 4.84 11.92
CA GLN A 21 0.14 4.26 13.21
C GLN A 21 -1.15 3.40 13.15
N SER A 22 -1.57 2.94 11.96
CA SER A 22 -2.60 1.89 11.85
C SER A 22 -2.26 0.77 10.86
N LEU A 23 -0.98 0.55 10.55
CA LEU A 23 -0.57 -0.74 10.00
C LEU A 23 -0.42 -1.78 11.12
N LYS A 24 -1.42 -1.83 12.01
CA LYS A 24 -1.69 -3.01 12.84
C LYS A 24 -2.37 -4.06 11.96
N ALA A 25 -1.61 -4.58 11.01
CA ALA A 25 -1.93 -5.84 10.37
C ALA A 25 -0.60 -6.36 9.83
N GLY A 26 -0.05 -7.41 10.47
CA GLY A 26 1.09 -8.17 9.94
C GLY A 26 0.74 -8.96 8.68
N VAL A 27 0.02 -8.34 7.74
CA VAL A 27 -0.49 -8.93 6.50
C VAL A 27 -0.37 -7.88 5.39
N PHE A 28 0.85 -7.44 5.14
CA PHE A 28 1.19 -7.04 3.78
C PHE A 28 1.61 -8.31 3.06
N PRO A 29 0.96 -8.66 1.93
CA PRO A 29 1.47 -9.75 1.11
C PRO A 29 2.91 -9.45 0.71
N LEU A 30 3.76 -10.48 0.67
CA LEU A 30 5.07 -10.33 0.06
C LEU A 30 4.85 -10.01 -1.41
N LEU A 31 5.38 -8.86 -1.85
CA LEU A 31 5.26 -8.38 -3.21
C LEU A 31 6.62 -8.39 -3.90
N ASN A 32 6.66 -8.91 -5.12
CA ASN A 32 7.79 -8.76 -6.03
C ASN A 32 7.34 -7.97 -7.26
N LEU A 33 8.13 -6.96 -7.63
CA LEU A 33 7.95 -6.17 -8.84
C LEU A 33 9.15 -6.40 -9.75
N THR A 34 8.90 -6.84 -10.98
CA THR A 34 9.90 -6.97 -12.02
C THR A 34 9.40 -6.29 -13.29
N GLU A 35 10.30 -5.71 -14.08
CA GLU A 35 9.96 -5.05 -15.35
C GLU A 35 10.80 -5.62 -16.49
N ASP A 36 10.23 -5.57 -17.70
CA ASP A 36 10.99 -5.67 -18.94
C ASP A 36 10.76 -4.40 -19.79
N LYS A 37 11.14 -4.44 -21.08
CA LYS A 37 11.01 -3.27 -21.97
C LYS A 37 9.56 -2.83 -22.21
N ASP A 38 8.62 -3.76 -22.09
CA ASP A 38 7.24 -3.59 -22.54
C ASP A 38 6.23 -3.71 -21.38
N LYS A 39 6.59 -4.37 -20.27
CA LYS A 39 5.64 -4.78 -19.22
C LYS A 39 6.20 -4.70 -17.80
N TYR A 40 5.28 -4.48 -16.87
CA TYR A 40 5.49 -4.65 -15.44
C TYR A 40 4.82 -5.94 -14.97
N TYR A 41 5.52 -6.68 -14.13
CA TYR A 41 5.05 -7.91 -13.51
C TYR A 41 5.00 -7.72 -11.99
N VAL A 42 3.80 -7.77 -11.43
CA VAL A 42 3.56 -7.70 -9.99
C VAL A 42 3.15 -9.07 -9.50
N ARG A 43 3.89 -9.62 -8.53
CA ARG A 43 3.61 -10.92 -7.93
C ARG A 43 3.35 -10.73 -6.44
N ALA A 44 2.21 -11.21 -5.97
CA ALA A 44 1.81 -11.15 -4.56
C ALA A 44 1.64 -12.56 -4.00
N GLU A 45 2.26 -12.86 -2.87
CA GLU A 45 2.02 -14.11 -2.14
C GLU A 45 0.86 -13.93 -1.14
N LEU A 46 -0.26 -14.58 -1.43
CA LEU A 46 -1.53 -14.43 -0.71
C LEU A 46 -2.04 -15.79 -0.19
N PRO A 47 -1.37 -16.38 0.83
CA PRO A 47 -1.73 -17.70 1.32
C PRO A 47 -3.11 -17.69 1.99
N GLY A 48 -3.96 -18.66 1.62
CA GLY A 48 -5.29 -18.82 2.21
C GLY A 48 -6.33 -17.81 1.72
N MET A 49 -6.06 -17.11 0.61
CA MET A 49 -7.01 -16.23 -0.06
C MET A 49 -7.53 -16.89 -1.34
N LYS A 50 -8.83 -16.81 -1.60
CA LYS A 50 -9.39 -17.27 -2.86
C LYS A 50 -9.41 -16.13 -3.87
N SER A 51 -9.40 -16.49 -5.16
CA SER A 51 -9.47 -15.51 -6.25
C SER A 51 -10.75 -14.67 -6.24
N GLU A 52 -11.86 -15.22 -5.73
CA GLU A 52 -13.14 -14.52 -5.59
C GLU A 52 -13.14 -13.41 -4.52
N ASP A 53 -12.21 -13.49 -3.55
CA ASP A 53 -12.08 -12.51 -2.46
C ASP A 53 -11.04 -11.42 -2.78
N LEU A 54 -10.50 -11.41 -4.01
CA LEU A 54 -9.49 -10.48 -4.48
C LEU A 54 -10.08 -9.41 -5.40
N ASP A 55 -9.81 -8.15 -5.08
CA ASP A 55 -10.10 -7.01 -5.91
C ASP A 55 -8.79 -6.38 -6.43
N ILE A 56 -8.70 -6.27 -7.75
CA ILE A 56 -7.52 -5.73 -8.45
C ILE A 56 -7.98 -4.58 -9.33
N GLN A 57 -7.48 -3.38 -9.03
CA GLN A 57 -7.86 -2.17 -9.75
C GLN A 57 -6.63 -1.40 -10.24
N ILE A 58 -6.75 -0.81 -11.42
CA ILE A 58 -5.74 0.08 -11.99
C ILE A 58 -6.35 1.46 -12.19
N THR A 59 -5.76 2.47 -11.54
CA THR A 59 -6.14 3.87 -11.69
C THR A 59 -4.91 4.66 -12.13
N GLY A 60 -4.85 5.00 -13.41
CA GLY A 60 -3.69 5.68 -14.01
C GLY A 60 -2.43 4.81 -13.95
N LYS A 61 -1.49 5.20 -13.07
CA LYS A 61 -0.21 4.48 -12.82
C LYS A 61 -0.19 3.72 -11.49
N THR A 62 -1.34 3.63 -10.82
CA THR A 62 -1.46 2.98 -9.51
C THR A 62 -2.20 1.66 -9.66
N LEU A 63 -1.55 0.56 -9.24
CA LEU A 63 -2.16 -0.76 -9.08
C LEU A 63 -2.54 -0.94 -7.60
N SER A 64 -3.83 -1.19 -7.35
CA SER A 64 -4.34 -1.53 -6.02
C SER A 64 -4.73 -3.00 -5.99
N ILE A 65 -4.26 -3.72 -4.97
CA ILE A 65 -4.62 -5.11 -4.70
C ILE A 65 -5.20 -5.13 -3.29
N SER A 66 -6.48 -5.48 -3.18
CA SER A 66 -7.23 -5.51 -1.93
C SER A 66 -7.89 -6.87 -1.77
N GLY A 67 -8.07 -7.30 -0.53
CA GLY A 67 -8.77 -8.54 -0.23
C GLY A 67 -8.88 -8.75 1.27
N GLU A 68 -9.79 -9.60 1.68
CA GLU A 68 -9.99 -9.94 3.09
C GLU A 68 -9.54 -11.38 3.34
N ARG A 69 -8.62 -11.55 4.29
CA ARG A 69 -8.22 -12.87 4.76
C ARG A 69 -8.91 -13.15 6.09
N LYS A 70 -9.72 -14.21 6.14
CA LYS A 70 -10.25 -14.74 7.40
C LYS A 70 -9.12 -15.50 8.12
N ILE A 71 -8.60 -14.92 9.18
CA ILE A 71 -7.69 -15.59 10.12
C ILE A 71 -8.60 -16.27 11.14
N ALA A 72 -8.64 -17.60 11.12
CA ALA A 72 -9.35 -18.41 12.11
C ALA A 72 -8.62 -18.38 13.46
#